data_AF-A0A0X8LA51-F1
#
_entry.id   AF-A0A0X8LA51-F1
#
_cell.length_a   1.000
_cell.length_b   1.000
_cell.length_c   1.000
_cell.angle_alpha   90.00
_cell.angle_beta   90.00
_cell.angle_gamma   90.00
#
_symmetry.space_group_name_H-M   'P 1'
#
loop_
_entity.id
_entity.type
_entity.pdbx_description
1 polymer ?
#
loop_
_entity_poly.entity_id
_entity_poly.type
_entity_poly.pdbx_seq_one_letter_code
_entity_poly.pdbx_strand_id
1 'polypeptide(L)' 'MSYKKGIVLEIQFPPERLNDGAGDPYWIDLTLDEARRLYDQLARRFAGETQANQPLDTFTIE' A
#
# COMPACT_ATOMS: atom_id res chain seq x y z
N MET A 1 2.36 11.06 16.76
CA MET A 1 1.43 9.94 16.48
C MET A 1 2.23 8.65 16.55
N SER A 2 2.01 7.80 17.55
CA SER A 2 2.83 6.59 17.73
C SER A 2 2.41 5.50 16.75
N TYR A 3 3.33 5.10 15.88
CA TYR A 3 3.18 4.03 14.90
C TYR A 3 2.87 2.70 15.60
N LYS A 4 1.70 2.11 15.32
CA LYS A 4 1.39 0.75 15.78
C LYS A 4 2.11 -0.24 14.87
N LYS A 5 3.17 -0.88 15.38
CA LYS A 5 3.81 -2.01 14.70
C LYS A 5 2.76 -3.08 14.38
N GLY A 6 2.68 -3.48 13.12
CA GLY A 6 1.82 -4.58 12.65
C GLY A 6 0.59 -4.17 11.84
N ILE A 7 0.33 -2.88 11.59
CA ILE A 7 -0.87 -2.42 10.83
C ILE A 7 -0.49 -1.71 9.51
N VAL A 8 0.79 -1.56 9.20
CA VAL A 8 1.23 -0.76 8.06
C VAL A 8 1.61 -1.63 6.88
N LEU A 9 1.04 -1.30 5.72
CA LEU A 9 1.47 -1.74 4.40
C LEU A 9 2.37 -0.65 3.82
N GLU A 10 3.59 -1.01 3.42
CA GLU A 10 4.47 -0.07 2.71
C GLU A 10 4.17 -0.15 1.21
N ILE A 11 3.88 0.99 0.58
CA ILE A 11 3.68 1.09 -0.87
C ILE A 11 4.87 1.86 -1.45
N GLN A 12 5.65 1.19 -2.29
CA GLN A 12 6.79 1.76 -3.00
C GLN A 12 6.41 2.04 -4.46
N PHE A 13 6.70 3.23 -4.94
CA PHE A 13 6.38 3.69 -6.28
C PHE A 13 7.43 4.69 -6.77
N PRO A 14 7.67 4.80 -8.09
CA PRO A 14 8.52 5.86 -8.63
C PRO A 14 7.87 7.24 -8.40
N PRO A 15 8.67 8.30 -8.19
CA PRO A 15 8.15 9.63 -7.83
C PRO A 15 7.19 10.22 -8.86
N GLU A 16 7.34 9.83 -10.13
CA GLU A 16 6.49 10.24 -11.26
C GLU A 16 5.02 9.80 -11.11
N ARG A 17 4.74 8.78 -10.29
CA ARG A 17 3.38 8.29 -10.03
C ARG A 17 2.63 9.11 -8.99
N LEU A 18 3.35 9.93 -8.22
CA LEU A 18 2.74 10.85 -7.28
C LEU A 18 2.17 12.03 -8.06
N ASN A 19 0.85 12.22 -8.01
CA ASN A 19 0.26 13.47 -8.45
C ASN A 19 0.33 14.48 -7.30
N ASP A 20 1.43 15.23 -7.26
CA ASP A 20 1.60 16.39 -6.38
C ASP A 20 1.24 17.72 -7.05
N GLY A 21 1.08 17.71 -8.38
CA GLY A 21 0.74 18.89 -9.18
C GLY A 21 -0.71 19.37 -9.05
N ALA A 22 -1.63 18.51 -8.59
CA ALA A 22 -3.04 18.87 -8.39
C ALA A 22 -3.31 19.63 -7.07
N GLY A 23 -2.30 19.75 -6.20
CA GLY A 23 -2.48 20.24 -4.84
C GLY A 23 -3.06 19.17 -3.89
N ASP A 24 -3.20 19.52 -2.62
CA ASP A 24 -3.72 18.61 -1.58
C ASP A 24 -5.21 18.28 -1.84
N PRO A 25 -5.60 16.99 -1.91
CA PRO A 25 -4.83 15.79 -1.54
C PRO A 25 -3.98 15.19 -2.67
N TYR A 26 -2.82 14.68 -2.28
CA TYR A 26 -1.97 13.87 -3.16
C TYR A 26 -2.62 12.51 -3.45
N TRP A 27 -2.48 12.03 -4.68
CA TRP A 27 -2.87 10.68 -5.06
C TRP A 27 -1.77 9.97 -5.85
N ILE A 28 -1.80 8.64 -5.81
CA ILE A 28 -0.90 7.77 -6.58
C ILE A 28 -1.76 7.16 -7.69
N ASP A 29 -1.29 7.26 -8.92
CA ASP A 29 -1.96 6.61 -10.05
C ASP A 29 -1.70 5.09 -10.02
N LEU A 30 -2.77 4.30 -10.05
CA LEU A 30 -2.72 2.84 -10.12
C LEU A 30 -3.35 2.38 -11.43
N THR A 31 -2.65 1.51 -12.15
CA THR A 31 -3.26 0.72 -13.20
C THR A 31 -4.29 -0.26 -12.61
N LEU A 32 -5.20 -0.77 -13.44
CA LEU A 32 -6.19 -1.76 -13.03
C LEU A 32 -5.53 -3.03 -12.44
N ASP A 33 -4.42 -3.48 -13.02
CA ASP A 33 -3.70 -4.67 -12.56
C ASP A 33 -3.01 -4.43 -11.21
N GLU A 34 -2.43 -3.25 -10.99
CA GLU A 34 -1.86 -2.88 -9.69
C GLU A 34 -2.95 -2.77 -8.62
N ALA A 35 -4.09 -2.15 -8.94
CA ALA A 35 -5.23 -2.06 -8.03
C ALA A 35 -5.75 -3.45 -7.64
N ARG A 36 -5.80 -4.41 -8.58
CA ARG A 36 -6.18 -5.80 -8.29
C ARG A 36 -5.17 -6.50 -7.39
N ARG A 37 -3.87 -6.36 -7.66
CA ARG A 37 -2.81 -6.96 -6.84
C ARG A 37 -2.81 -6.39 -5.41
N LEU A 38 -3.01 -5.09 -5.27
CA LEU A 38 -3.14 -4.42 -3.99
C LEU A 38 -4.37 -4.94 -3.23
N TYR A 39 -5.52 -5.05 -3.90
CA TYR A 39 -6.73 -5.61 -3.32
C TYR A 39 -6.52 -7.03 -2.81
N ASP A 40 -5.92 -7.91 -3.62
CA ASP A 40 -5.64 -9.29 -3.24
C ASP A 40 -4.76 -9.39 -1.98
N GLN A 41 -3.72 -8.54 -1.88
CA GLN A 41 -2.83 -8.51 -0.73
C GLN A 41 -3.57 -8.06 0.53
N LEU A 42 -4.38 -7.00 0.43
CA LEU A 42 -5.22 -6.52 1.53
C LEU A 42 -6.26 -7.56 1.95
N ALA A 43 -6.94 -8.20 1.00
CA ALA A 43 -7.97 -9.20 1.27
C ALA A 43 -7.38 -10.41 2.01
N ARG A 44 -6.19 -10.90 1.59
CA ARG A 44 -5.47 -11.97 2.28
C ARG A 44 -5.11 -11.59 3.71
N ARG A 45 -4.66 -10.34 3.92
CA ARG A 45 -4.30 -9.83 5.25
C ARG A 45 -5.51 -9.71 6.18
N PHE A 46 -6.68 -9.32 5.66
CA PHE A 46 -7.90 -9.27 6.47
C PHE A 46 -8.49 -10.65 6.75
N ALA A 47 -8.27 -11.63 5.86
CA ALA A 47 -8.75 -12.99 6.04
C ALA A 47 -7.93 -13.81 7.06
N GLY A 48 -6.63 -13.50 7.23
CA GLY A 48 -5.78 -14.10 8.26
C GLY A 48 -5.64 -13.16 9.44
N GLU A 49 -6.18 -13.51 10.62
CA GLU A 49 -5.98 -12.76 11.86
C GLU A 49 -4.48 -12.46 12.07
N THR A 50 -4.12 -11.19 11.90
CA THR A 50 -2.79 -10.58 12.03
C THR A 50 -1.81 -11.43 12.85
N GLN A 51 -1.00 -12.29 12.20
CA GLN A 51 0.24 -12.71 12.82
C GLN A 51 1.13 -11.46 12.87
N ALA A 52 1.18 -10.83 14.04
CA ALA A 52 1.94 -9.60 14.35
C ALA A 52 3.47 -9.70 14.09
N ASN A 53 3.92 -10.80 13.48
CA ASN A 53 5.32 -11.14 13.18
C ASN A 53 5.57 -11.42 11.69
N GLN A 54 4.64 -11.13 10.77
CA GLN A 54 5.00 -11.14 9.35
C GLN A 54 5.92 -9.94 9.02
N PRO A 55 6.96 -10.14 8.20
CA PRO A 55 7.77 -9.04 7.69
C PRO A 55 6.86 -8.01 7.00
N LEU A 56 7.25 -6.73 7.01
CA LEU A 56 6.50 -5.66 6.35
C LEU A 56 6.18 -6.07 4.91
N ASP A 57 4.89 -6.28 4.63
CA ASP A 57 4.41 -6.51 3.29
C ASP A 57 4.70 -5.24 2.48
N THR A 58 5.66 -5.34 1.57
CA THR A 58 5.98 -4.27 0.62
C THR A 58 5.16 -4.50 -0.64
N PHE A 59 4.38 -3.51 -1.04
CA PHE A 59 3.71 -3.48 -2.34
C PHE A 59 4.47 -2.53 -3.27
N THR A 60 4.98 -3.05 -4.38
CA THR A 60 5.71 -2.25 -5.37
C THR A 60 4.84 -2.04 -6.61
N ILE A 61 4.73 -0.76 -7.01
CA ILE A 61 4.10 -0.28 -8.23
C ILE A 61 5.21 -0.09 -9.27
N GLU A 62 5.01 -0.59 -10.49
CA GLU A 62 6.05 -0.61 -11.54
C GLU A 62 5.91 0.55 -12.55
#